data_AF-A0A7J8X3V1-F1
#
_entry.id   AF-A0A7J8X3V1-F1
#
_cell.length_a   1.000
_cell.length_b   1.000
_cell.length_c   1.000
_cell.angle_alpha   90.00
_cell.angle_beta   90.00
_cell.angle_gamma   90.00
#
_symmetry.space_group_name_H-M   'P 1'
#
loop_
_entity.id
_entity.type
_entity.pdbx_description
1 polymer ?
#
loop_
_entity_poly.entity_id
_entity_poly.type
_entity_poly.pdbx_seq_one_letter_code
_entity_poly.pdbx_strand_id
1 'polypeptide(L)' 'MAQEARLKLRMQKELKLLLVDPPHGASFPTLSSQSNITDLSSIHA' A
#
# COMPACT_ATOMS: atom_id res chain seq x y z
N MET A 1 19.01 -4.23 -3.87
CA MET A 1 18.83 -4.74 -2.50
C MET A 1 18.46 -3.66 -1.47
N ALA A 2 19.39 -2.87 -0.90
CA ALA A 2 19.04 -1.94 0.19
C ALA A 2 18.20 -0.73 -0.26
N GLN A 3 18.34 -0.27 -1.50
CA GLN A 3 17.57 0.85 -2.05
C GLN A 3 16.11 0.46 -2.31
N GLU A 4 15.88 -0.70 -2.92
CA GLU A 4 14.53 -1.23 -3.18
C GLU A 4 13.79 -1.52 -1.87
N ALA A 5 14.47 -2.09 -0.87
CA ALA A 5 13.87 -2.32 0.45
C ALA A 5 13.43 -1.01 1.12
N ARG A 6 14.24 0.05 1.01
CA ARG A 6 13.89 1.39 1.51
C ARG A 6 12.72 2.00 0.74
N LEU A 7 12.71 1.88 -0.59
CA LEU A 7 11.61 2.35 -1.42
C LEU A 7 10.31 1.62 -1.08
N LYS A 8 10.37 0.29 -0.95
CA LYS A 8 9.25 -0.57 -0.56
C LYS A 8 8.68 -0.14 0.79
N LEU A 9 9.53 0.11 1.79
CA LEU A 9 9.11 0.60 3.09
C LEU A 9 8.41 1.97 3.00
N ARG A 10 8.94 2.89 2.18
CA ARG A 10 8.29 4.18 1.92
C ARG A 10 6.92 3.99 1.28
N MET A 11 6.81 3.16 0.24
CA MET A 11 5.55 2.87 -0.46
C MET A 11 4.49 2.26 0.48
N GLN A 12 4.89 1.34 1.36
CA GLN A 12 4.00 0.74 2.36
C GLN A 12 3.41 1.79 3.30
N LYS A 13 4.22 2.77 3.71
CA LYS A 13 3.76 3.86 4.57
C LYS A 13 2.75 4.77 3.86
N GLU A 14 3.03 5.13 2.61
CA GLU A 14 2.14 5.96 1.79
C GLU A 14 0.79 5.25 1.53
N LEU A 15 0.82 3.97 1.17
CA LEU A 15 -0.41 3.18 0.95
C LEU A 15 -1.24 3.02 2.23
N LYS A 16 -0.57 2.80 3.38
CA LYS A 16 -1.26 2.76 4.67
C LYS A 16 -1.93 4.10 4.99
N LEU A 17 -1.28 5.22 4.68
CA LEU A 17 -1.84 6.55 4.89
C LEU A 17 -3.09 6.75 4.03
N LEU A 18 -3.01 6.43 2.73
CA LEU A 18 -4.13 6.53 1.79
C LEU A 18 -5.34 5.66 2.18
N LEU A 19 -5.10 4.47 2.76
CA LEU A 19 -6.18 3.58 3.19
C LEU A 19 -6.88 4.06 4.47
N VAL A 20 -6.13 4.71 5.37
CA VAL A 20 -6.66 5.25 6.64
C VAL A 20 -7.31 6.61 6.43
N ASP A 21 -6.76 7.43 5.54
CA ASP A 21 -7.20 8.78 5.23
C ASP A 21 -7.25 8.98 3.70
N PRO A 22 -8.30 8.46 3.04
CA PRO A 22 -8.43 8.56 1.60
C PRO A 22 -8.79 10.00 1.19
N PRO A 23 -8.15 10.55 0.15
CA PRO A 23 -8.56 11.83 -0.39
C PRO A 23 -9.98 11.79 -0.94
N HIS A 24 -10.69 12.93 -0.89
CA HIS A 24 -12.06 13.03 -1.36
C HIS A 24 -12.18 12.59 -2.83
N GLY A 25 -13.05 11.61 -3.08
CA GLY A 25 -13.29 11.06 -4.43
C GLY A 25 -12.33 9.95 -4.85
N ALA A 26 -11.36 9.56 -4.02
CA ALA A 26 -10.57 8.36 -4.26
C ALA A 26 -11.31 7.11 -3.77
N SER A 27 -11.35 6.10 -4.63
CA SER A 27 -11.82 4.76 -4.29
C SER A 27 -10.64 3.81 -4.45
N PHE A 28 -10.29 3.11 -3.39
CA PHE A 28 -9.23 2.11 -3.42
C PHE A 28 -9.87 0.72 -3.46
N PRO A 29 -9.34 -0.21 -4.27
CA PRO A 29 -9.76 -1.60 -4.17
C PRO A 29 -9.55 -2.05 -2.72
N THR A 30 -10.55 -2.74 -2.17
CA THR A 30 -10.46 -3.29 -0.82
C THR A 30 -9.34 -4.33 -0.80
N LEU A 31 -8.17 -3.90 -0.33
CA LEU A 31 -7.10 -4.81 0.05
C LEU A 31 -7.71 -5.69 1.14
N SER A 32 -7.93 -6.98 0.83
CA SER A 32 -8.46 -7.92 1.82
C SER A 32 -7.61 -7.76 3.08
N SER A 33 -8.25 -7.68 4.25
CA SER A 33 -7.57 -7.29 5.49
C SER A 33 -6.40 -8.22 5.88
N GLN A 34 -6.22 -9.35 5.17
CA GLN A 34 -5.09 -10.28 5.28
C GLN A 34 -3.96 -10.06 4.25
N SER A 35 -4.14 -9.24 3.23
CA SER A 35 -3.04 -8.84 2.33
C SER A 35 -2.12 -7.91 3.11
N ASN A 36 -1.13 -8.51 3.77
CA ASN A 36 -0.03 -7.78 4.36
C ASN A 36 0.47 -6.77 3.32
N ILE A 37 0.29 -5.46 3.54
CA ILE A 37 0.81 -4.38 2.69
C ILE A 37 2.34 -4.52 2.50
N THR A 38 2.97 -5.31 3.38
CA THR A 38 4.31 -5.84 3.26
C THR A 38 4.60 -6.55 1.94
N ASP A 39 3.58 -7.10 1.29
CA ASP A 39 3.66 -7.83 0.02
C ASP A 39 2.80 -7.16 -1.06
N LEU A 40 3.38 -6.11 -1.66
CA LEU A 40 2.78 -5.32 -2.75
C LEU A 40 2.53 -6.16 -4.03
N SER A 41 2.98 -7.42 -4.07
CA SER A 41 2.75 -8.35 -5.18
C SER A 41 1.28 -8.81 -5.29
N SER A 42 0.51 -8.70 -4.20
CA SER A 42 -0.91 -9.08 -4.14
C SER A 42 -1.87 -7.98 -4.59
N ILE A 43 -1.36 -6.79 -4.97
CA ILE A 43 -2.19 -5.67 -5.44
C ILE A 43 -2.52 -5.93 -6.91
N HIS A 44 -3.73 -6.41 -7.19
CA HIS A 44 -4.24 -6.52 -8.56
C HIS A 44 -4.93 -5.21 -8.97
N ALA A 45 -4.63 -4.71 -10.17
CA ALA A 45 -5.24 -3.53 -10.76
C ALA A 45 -6.70 -3.79 -11.18
#